data_AF-A0A916K4U1-F1
#
_entry.id   AF-A0A916K4U1-F1
#
_cell.length_a   1.000
_cell.length_b   1.000
_cell.length_c   1.000
_cell.angle_alpha   90.00
_cell.angle_beta   90.00
_cell.angle_gamma   90.00
#
_symmetry.space_group_name_H-M   'P 1'
#
loop_
_entity.id
_entity.type
_entity.pdbx_description
1 polymer ?
#
loop_
_entity_poly.entity_id
_entity_poly.type
_entity_poly.pdbx_seq_one_letter_code
_entity_poly.pdbx_strand_id
1 'polypeptide(L)'
;MNFHAENQADAWAKAFDDWLISGIQAWDTEALFDYKRQAPYGVQATPDYEHFLPVFIAMGSGAESKKAELLHQSYQYGSLSHVILEFH
;
A
#
# COMPACT_ATOMS: atom_id res chain seq x y z
N MET A 1 19.53 15.58 -0.93
CA MET A 1 18.21 15.76 -1.57
C MET A 1 17.22 16.03 -0.45
N ASN A 2 16.53 17.18 -0.47
CA ASN A 2 15.57 17.53 0.57
C ASN A 2 14.24 16.81 0.30
N PHE A 3 13.91 15.83 1.13
CA PHE A 3 12.63 15.09 1.06
C PHE A 3 11.49 15.78 1.82
N HIS A 4 11.66 17.04 2.25
CA HIS A 4 10.78 17.71 3.22
C HIS A 4 9.73 18.66 2.63
N ALA A 5 9.44 18.59 1.33
CA ALA A 5 8.19 19.17 0.85
C ALA A 5 7.08 18.14 1.07
N GLU A 6 6.45 18.18 2.25
CA GLU A 6 5.16 17.54 2.51
C GLU A 6 4.12 18.21 1.58
N ASN A 7 4.13 17.84 0.30
CA ASN A 7 2.96 18.05 -0.54
C ASN A 7 1.90 17.09 0.00
N GLN A 8 0.91 17.69 0.66
CA GLN A 8 -0.23 17.00 1.25
C GLN A 8 -0.76 15.96 0.27
N ALA A 9 -0.84 14.70 0.72
CA ALA A 9 -1.43 13.64 -0.08
C ALA A 9 -2.86 14.02 -0.45
N ASP A 10 -3.26 13.71 -1.68
CA ASP A 10 -4.67 13.72 -2.04
C ASP A 10 -5.39 12.74 -1.11
N ALA A 11 -6.53 13.17 -0.56
CA ALA A 11 -7.26 12.39 0.45
C ALA A 11 -7.62 10.98 -0.05
N TRP A 12 -7.91 10.83 -1.34
CA TRP A 12 -8.23 9.54 -1.95
C TRP A 12 -7.03 8.60 -2.00
N ALA A 13 -5.82 9.13 -2.28
CA ALA A 13 -4.59 8.34 -2.36
C ALA A 13 -4.17 7.85 -0.98
N LYS A 14 -4.24 8.75 0.02
CA LYS A 14 -4.00 8.37 1.42
C LYS A 14 -5.00 7.31 1.90
N ALA A 15 -6.28 7.44 1.56
CA ALA A 15 -7.30 6.47 1.95
C ALA A 15 -7.02 5.06 1.39
N PHE A 16 -6.57 4.97 0.14
CA PHE A 16 -6.19 3.69 -0.46
C PHE A 16 -4.97 3.08 0.25
N ASP A 17 -3.92 3.87 0.47
CA ASP A 17 -2.70 3.37 1.12
C ASP A 17 -2.95 2.96 2.57
N ASP A 18 -3.75 3.72 3.33
CA ASP A 18 -4.09 3.38 4.71
C ASP A 18 -4.88 2.05 4.77
N TRP A 19 -5.78 1.81 3.81
CA TRP A 19 -6.47 0.53 3.65
C TRP A 19 -5.50 -0.60 3.29
N LEU A 20 -4.60 -0.37 2.34
CA LEU A 20 -3.60 -1.33 1.89
C LEU A 20 -2.69 -1.76 3.04
N ILE A 21 -2.10 -0.78 3.75
CA ILE A 21 -1.20 -1.02 4.87
C ILE A 21 -1.92 -1.81 5.97
N SER A 22 -3.16 -1.43 6.29
CA SER A 22 -3.96 -2.14 7.30
C SER A 22 -4.24 -3.59 6.88
N GLY A 23 -4.64 -3.83 5.62
CA GLY A 23 -4.87 -5.17 5.09
C GLY A 23 -3.61 -6.04 5.10
N ILE A 24 -2.46 -5.45 4.79
CA ILE A 24 -1.16 -6.13 4.84
C ILE A 24 -0.80 -6.51 6.28
N GLN A 25 -0.91 -5.58 7.23
CA GLN A 25 -0.61 -5.84 8.65
C GLN A 25 -1.55 -6.90 9.25
N ALA A 26 -2.81 -6.93 8.80
CA ALA A 26 -3.80 -7.92 9.22
C ALA A 26 -3.69 -9.26 8.47
N TRP A 27 -2.89 -9.35 7.41
CA TRP A 27 -2.87 -10.49 6.49
C TRP A 27 -4.23 -10.83 5.90
N ASP A 28 -5.04 -9.82 5.63
CA ASP A 28 -6.35 -9.97 4.99
C ASP A 28 -6.19 -10.17 3.48
N THR A 29 -5.65 -11.33 3.11
CA THR A 29 -5.33 -11.65 1.72
C THR A 29 -6.58 -11.70 0.84
N GLU A 30 -7.75 -12.05 1.40
CA GLU A 30 -9.01 -12.04 0.69
C GLU A 30 -9.38 -10.62 0.25
N ALA A 31 -9.36 -9.66 1.17
CA ALA A 31 -9.64 -8.27 0.84
C ALA A 31 -8.61 -7.68 -0.12
N LEU A 32 -7.32 -7.99 0.09
CA LEU A 32 -6.23 -7.52 -0.76
C LEU A 32 -6.35 -8.04 -2.20
N PHE A 33 -6.68 -9.32 -2.40
CA PHE A 33 -6.87 -9.87 -3.75
C PHE A 33 -8.08 -9.28 -4.48
N ASP A 34 -9.08 -8.77 -3.75
CA ASP A 34 -10.26 -8.11 -4.31
C ASP A 34 -10.24 -6.57 -4.10
N TYR A 35 -9.04 -5.98 -4.05
CA TYR A 35 -8.88 -4.54 -3.76
C TYR A 35 -9.70 -3.63 -4.69
N LYS A 36 -9.94 -4.01 -5.95
CA LYS A 36 -10.72 -3.20 -6.89
C LYS A 36 -12.16 -2.98 -6.41
N ARG A 37 -12.70 -3.91 -5.64
CA ARG A 37 -14.07 -3.86 -5.10
C ARG A 37 -14.09 -3.43 -3.64
N GLN A 38 -13.06 -3.81 -2.87
CA GLN A 38 -13.04 -3.62 -1.42
C GLN A 38 -12.28 -2.38 -0.96
N ALA A 39 -11.25 -1.96 -1.70
CA ALA A 39 -10.46 -0.80 -1.33
C ALA A 39 -11.18 0.50 -1.69
N PRO A 40 -11.09 1.54 -0.84
CA PRO A 40 -11.48 2.88 -1.25
C PRO A 40 -10.61 3.30 -2.43
N TYR A 41 -11.24 3.72 -3.53
CA TYR A 41 -10.53 4.18 -4.73
C TYR A 41 -9.61 3.12 -5.39
N GLY A 42 -9.82 1.82 -5.16
CA GLY A 42 -8.92 0.77 -5.68
C GLY A 42 -8.66 0.84 -7.18
N VAL A 43 -9.70 1.01 -8.00
CA VAL A 43 -9.56 1.17 -9.46
C VAL A 43 -8.84 2.46 -9.85
N GLN A 44 -8.97 3.53 -9.05
CA GLN A 44 -8.32 4.81 -9.31
C GLN A 44 -6.83 4.77 -8.91
N ALA A 45 -6.52 4.14 -7.79
CA ALA A 45 -5.16 4.04 -7.26
C ALA A 45 -4.29 3.08 -8.08
N THR A 46 -4.82 1.91 -8.44
CA THR A 46 -4.13 0.91 -9.26
C THR A 46 -5.09 0.35 -10.32
N PRO A 47 -5.22 1.05 -11.47
CA PRO A 47 -6.08 0.59 -12.56
C PRO A 47 -5.70 -0.82 -13.05
N ASP A 48 -4.40 -1.07 -13.15
CA ASP A 48 -3.80 -2.34 -13.54
C ASP A 48 -3.14 -3.05 -12.36
N TYR A 49 -3.12 -4.38 -12.43
CA TYR A 49 -2.59 -5.22 -11.36
C TYR A 49 -1.06 -5.16 -11.22
N GLU A 50 -0.34 -4.68 -12.24
CA GLU A 50 1.13 -4.78 -12.33
C GLU A 50 1.85 -4.08 -11.18
N HIS A 51 1.34 -2.93 -10.72
CA HIS A 51 1.92 -2.20 -9.60
C HIS A 51 1.62 -2.82 -8.23
N PHE A 52 0.64 -3.74 -8.19
CA PHE A 52 0.14 -4.34 -6.96
C PHE A 52 0.72 -5.74 -6.70
N LEU A 53 1.07 -6.47 -7.77
CA LEU A 53 1.67 -7.81 -7.69
C LEU A 53 2.94 -7.91 -6.84
N PRO A 54 3.90 -6.96 -6.87
CA PRO A 54 5.13 -7.07 -6.09
C PRO A 54 4.88 -7.15 -4.57
N VAL A 55 3.81 -6.54 -4.08
CA VAL A 55 3.43 -6.60 -2.66
C VAL A 55 3.13 -8.04 -2.25
N PHE A 56 2.39 -8.79 -3.06
CA PHE A 56 2.06 -10.19 -2.74
C PHE A 56 3.27 -11.12 -2.77
N ILE A 57 4.27 -10.83 -3.61
CA ILE A 57 5.53 -11.57 -3.62
C ILE A 57 6.29 -11.33 -2.31
N ALA A 58 6.41 -10.06 -1.89
CA ALA A 58 7.06 -9.70 -0.64
C ALA A 58 6.31 -10.27 0.58
N MET A 59 4.98 -10.19 0.60
CA MET A 59 4.15 -10.89 1.59
C MET A 59 4.48 -12.39 1.59
N GLY A 60 4.44 -13.07 0.44
CA GLY A 60 4.77 -14.49 0.36
C GLY A 60 6.10 -14.87 1.03
N SER A 61 7.12 -14.01 0.95
CA SER A 61 8.42 -14.25 1.63
C SER A 61 8.41 -14.15 3.15
N GLY A 62 7.50 -13.36 3.75
CA GLY A 62 7.34 -13.21 5.21
C GLY A 62 6.15 -13.98 5.79
N ALA A 63 5.61 -14.94 5.04
CA ALA A 63 4.35 -15.62 5.38
C ALA A 63 4.46 -16.55 6.60
N GLU A 64 5.68 -16.91 7.04
CA GLU A 64 5.87 -17.73 8.24
C GLU A 64 5.56 -16.94 9.51
N SER A 65 6.06 -15.70 9.61
CA SER A 65 5.80 -14.84 10.76
C SER A 65 4.43 -14.19 10.70
N LYS A 66 3.92 -13.97 9.48
CA LYS A 66 2.74 -13.13 9.20
C LYS A 66 2.84 -11.79 9.92
N LYS A 67 3.99 -11.13 9.82
CA LYS A 67 4.20 -9.79 10.37
C LYS A 67 4.72 -8.87 9.28
N ALA A 68 4.20 -7.64 9.31
CA ALA A 68 4.66 -6.57 8.46
C ALA A 68 4.72 -5.26 9.26
N GLU A 69 5.73 -4.44 9.00
CA GLU A 69 5.93 -3.13 9.63
C GLU A 69 6.00 -2.03 8.57
N LEU A 70 5.28 -0.93 8.80
CA LEU A 70 5.39 0.27 7.96
C LEU A 70 6.63 1.05 8.38
N LEU A 71 7.62 1.09 7.50
CA LEU A 71 8.87 1.83 7.74
C LEU A 71 8.78 3.28 7.25
N HIS A 72 8.04 3.52 6.16
CA HIS A 72 7.93 4.84 5.55
C HIS A 72 6.66 4.99 4.73
N GLN A 73 6.04 6.16 4.78
CA GLN A 73 4.92 6.56 3.92
C GLN A 73 5.11 8.03 3.57
N SER A 74 5.30 8.33 2.29
CA SER A 74 5.26 9.70 1.78
C SER A 74 4.65 9.78 0.40
N TYR A 75 4.37 11.01 -0.05
CA TYR A 75 3.68 11.27 -1.30
C TYR A 75 4.43 12.32 -2.11
N GLN A 76 4.45 12.13 -3.42
CA GLN A 76 4.83 13.15 -4.39
C GLN A 76 3.64 13.48 -5.29
N TYR A 77 3.53 14.73 -5.69
CA TYR A 77 2.47 15.20 -6.60
C TYR A 77 1.04 14.82 -6.14
N GLY A 78 0.80 14.78 -4.83
CA GLY A 78 -0.50 14.42 -4.24
C GLY A 78 -0.79 12.92 -4.19
N SER A 79 -0.45 12.15 -5.24
CA SER A 79 -0.89 10.74 -5.34
C SER A 79 0.19 9.72 -5.64
N LEU A 80 1.43 10.13 -5.95
CA LEU A 80 2.53 9.19 -6.14
C LEU A 80 3.03 8.72 -4.78
N SER A 81 2.60 7.52 -4.39
CA SER A 81 2.90 6.93 -3.09
C SER A 81 4.31 6.33 -3.04
N HIS A 82 5.00 6.57 -1.93
CA HIS A 82 6.25 5.93 -1.53
C HIS A 82 6.04 5.22 -0.20
N VAL A 83 5.45 4.03 -0.26
CA VAL A 83 5.29 3.14 0.89
C VAL A 83 6.45 2.15 0.94
N ILE A 84 7.08 2.04 2.12
CA ILE A 84 8.09 1.03 2.42
C ILE A 84 7.56 0.18 3.57
N LEU A 85 7.45 -1.13 3.32
CA LEU A 85 7.03 -2.13 4.28
C LEU A 85 8.15 -3.14 4.47
N GLU A 86 8.38 -3.55 5.71
CA GLU A 86 9.20 -4.70 6.07
C GLU A 86 8.29 -5.91 6.32
N PHE A 87 8.70 -7.08 5.82
CA PHE A 87 8.06 -8.36 6.09
C PHE A 87 9.07 -9.26 6.81
N HIS A 88 8.65 -9.90 7.90
CA HIS A 88 9.54 -10.68 8.78
C HIS A 88 9.50 -12.19 8.52
#